data_AF-A0A7C6D2U3-F1
#
_entry.id   AF-A0A7C6D2U3-F1
#
_cell.length_a   1.000
_cell.length_b   1.000
_cell.length_c   1.000
_cell.angle_alpha   90.00
_cell.angle_beta   90.00
_cell.angle_gamma   90.00
#
_symmetry.space_group_name_H-M   'P 1'
#
loop_
_entity.id
_entity.type
_entity.pdbx_description
1 polymer ?
#
loop_
_entity_poly.entity_id
_entity_poly.type
_entity_poly.pdbx_seq_one_letter_code
_entity_poly.pdbx_strand_id
1 'polypeptide(L)'
;MDRMIDKYPNRILLEGMRFWGYTGCLDFEKKIGQEFVVDIVLFLSDLPAALTDDLTDTVHYGEVFNKVKYRVEACPFSLIEKLAQIIVSDIFTSFQVVQAVDITIRKPDAPVSGSFDAMGVSLFRERREYDV
;
A
#
# COMPACT_ATOMS: atom_id res chain seq x y z
N MET A 1 6.46 -19.57 2.96
CA MET A 1 5.14 -19.07 3.41
C MET A 1 4.99 -19.25 4.92
N ASP A 2 5.32 -20.44 5.45
CA ASP A 2 5.26 -20.77 6.89
C ASP A 2 5.93 -19.74 7.83
N ARG A 3 7.15 -19.30 7.55
CA ARG A 3 7.87 -18.33 8.43
C ARG A 3 7.18 -16.97 8.61
N MET A 4 6.32 -16.55 7.68
CA MET A 4 5.60 -15.27 7.83
C MET A 4 4.30 -15.41 8.61
N ILE A 5 3.65 -16.57 8.54
CA ILE A 5 2.46 -16.87 9.35
C ILE A 5 2.87 -17.00 10.82
N ASP A 6 4.00 -17.66 11.07
CA ASP A 6 4.54 -17.82 12.42
C ASP A 6 4.91 -16.47 13.07
N LYS A 7 5.43 -15.53 12.26
CA LYS A 7 5.84 -14.20 12.74
C LYS A 7 4.66 -13.22 12.84
N TYR A 8 3.71 -13.32 11.92
CA TYR A 8 2.56 -12.42 11.80
C TYR A 8 1.28 -13.25 11.61
N PRO A 9 0.65 -13.68 12.72
CA PRO A 9 -0.51 -14.56 12.66
C PRO A 9 -1.74 -13.88 12.05
N ASN A 10 -1.85 -12.55 12.19
CA ASN A 10 -3.03 -11.78 11.80
C ASN A 10 -2.73 -10.84 10.64
N ARG A 11 -3.72 -10.69 9.74
CA ARG A 11 -3.63 -9.86 8.53
C ARG A 11 -4.93 -9.13 8.24
N ILE A 12 -4.80 -7.89 7.76
CA ILE A 12 -5.89 -7.11 7.14
C ILE A 12 -5.53 -6.90 5.67
N LEU A 13 -6.46 -7.20 4.78
CA LEU A 13 -6.26 -7.19 3.33
C LEU A 13 -7.02 -6.01 2.72
N LEU A 14 -6.34 -5.25 1.87
CA LEU A 14 -6.93 -4.26 0.98
C LEU A 14 -6.51 -4.62 -0.45
N GLU A 15 -7.43 -5.15 -1.24
CA GLU A 15 -7.12 -5.72 -2.55
C GLU A 15 -7.85 -4.99 -3.67
N GLY A 16 -7.17 -4.82 -4.80
CA GLY A 16 -7.71 -4.27 -6.03
C GLY A 16 -8.14 -2.81 -5.89
N MET A 17 -7.51 -2.02 -5.02
CA MET A 17 -7.86 -0.60 -4.88
C MET A 17 -7.43 0.15 -6.14
N ARG A 18 -8.36 0.79 -6.84
CA ARG A 18 -8.11 1.50 -8.10
C ARG A 18 -8.19 3.00 -7.92
N PHE A 19 -7.20 3.71 -8.43
CA PHE A 19 -7.08 5.15 -8.33
C PHE A 19 -6.55 5.75 -9.63
N TRP A 20 -6.93 7.00 -9.93
CA TRP A 20 -6.35 7.74 -11.04
C TRP A 20 -5.17 8.57 -10.54
N GLY A 21 -3.96 8.27 -11.00
CA GLY A 21 -2.74 8.90 -10.49
C GLY A 21 -1.89 9.54 -11.58
N TYR A 22 -0.97 10.40 -11.15
CA TYR A 22 -0.09 11.18 -12.03
C TYR A 22 1.39 10.87 -11.80
N THR A 23 1.69 9.78 -11.09
CA THR A 23 3.07 9.36 -10.82
C THR A 23 3.69 8.71 -12.06
N GLY A 24 4.84 9.20 -12.51
CA GLY A 24 5.50 8.66 -13.70
C GLY A 24 6.76 9.43 -14.06
N CYS A 25 7.64 8.78 -14.80
CA CYS A 25 8.90 9.40 -15.23
C CYS A 25 8.67 10.32 -16.43
N LEU A 26 7.72 9.96 -17.29
CA LEU A 26 7.45 10.66 -18.55
C LEU A 26 6.48 11.82 -18.34
N ASP A 27 6.69 12.93 -19.04
CA ASP A 27 5.89 14.15 -18.87
C ASP A 27 4.39 13.95 -19.12
N PHE A 28 4.02 13.07 -20.05
CA PHE A 28 2.61 12.79 -20.32
C PHE A 28 1.94 12.01 -19.18
N GLU A 29 2.67 11.15 -18.46
CA GLU A 29 2.13 10.45 -17.28
C GLU A 29 1.72 11.46 -16.21
N LYS A 30 2.49 12.54 -16.04
CA LYS A 30 2.20 13.61 -15.08
C LYS A 30 1.06 14.54 -15.51
N LYS A 31 0.78 14.63 -16.82
CA LYS A 31 -0.26 15.51 -17.38
C LYS A 31 -1.60 14.82 -17.55
N ILE A 32 -1.60 13.59 -18.06
CA ILE A 32 -2.81 12.82 -18.39
C ILE A 32 -3.19 11.93 -17.21
N GLY A 33 -2.19 11.36 -16.53
CA GLY A 33 -2.40 10.32 -15.54
C GLY A 33 -2.71 8.97 -16.18
N GLN A 34 -2.88 7.97 -15.32
CA GLN A 34 -3.29 6.62 -15.67
C GLN A 34 -3.90 5.93 -14.44
N GLU A 35 -4.47 4.74 -14.64
CA GLU A 35 -4.94 3.92 -13.52
C GLU A 35 -3.77 3.30 -12.74
N PHE A 36 -3.90 3.30 -11.42
CA PHE A 36 -3.06 2.55 -10.49
C PHE A 36 -3.92 1.54 -9.74
N VAL A 37 -3.42 0.31 -9.65
CA VAL A 37 -4.01 -0.74 -8.82
C VAL A 37 -3.09 -0.97 -7.63
N VAL A 38 -3.60 -0.83 -6.42
CA VAL A 38 -2.84 -0.96 -5.18
C VAL A 38 -3.42 -2.08 -4.33
N ASP A 39 -2.56 -3.03 -3.94
CA ASP A 39 -2.86 -4.03 -2.92
C ASP A 39 -2.01 -3.77 -1.69
N ILE A 40 -2.59 -3.97 -0.51
CA ILE A 40 -1.89 -3.86 0.77
C ILE A 40 -2.29 -5.02 1.69
N VAL A 41 -1.29 -5.66 2.28
CA VAL A 41 -1.42 -6.56 3.41
C VAL A 41 -0.80 -5.89 4.62
N LEU A 42 -1.62 -5.64 5.65
CA LEU A 42 -1.15 -5.18 6.95
C LEU A 42 -0.97 -6.38 7.86
N PHE A 43 0.19 -6.50 8.48
CA PHE A 43 0.52 -7.60 9.38
C PHE A 43 0.47 -7.13 10.82
N LEU A 44 -0.23 -7.89 11.67
CA LEU A 44 -0.43 -7.59 13.07
C LEU A 44 -0.02 -8.80 13.93
N SER A 45 0.55 -8.52 15.10
CA SER A 45 0.84 -9.57 16.09
C SER A 45 -0.42 -10.03 16.80
N ASP A 46 -1.38 -9.12 17.01
CA ASP A 46 -2.63 -9.37 17.71
C ASP A 46 -3.80 -8.70 16.96
N LEU A 47 -5.02 -9.15 17.20
CA LEU A 47 -6.24 -8.63 16.60
C LEU A 47 -7.38 -8.62 17.65
N PRO A 48 -7.30 -7.74 18.67
CA PRO A 48 -8.27 -7.73 19.79
C PRO A 48 -9.70 -7.48 19.34
N ALA A 49 -9.91 -6.71 18.27
CA ALA A 49 -11.23 -6.51 17.66
C ALA A 49 -11.94 -7.81 17.26
N ALA A 50 -11.21 -8.92 17.04
CA ALA A 50 -11.82 -10.24 16.80
C ALA A 50 -12.59 -10.78 18.03
N LEU A 51 -12.28 -10.27 19.23
CA LEU A 51 -12.95 -10.61 20.47
C LEU A 51 -13.87 -9.49 20.96
N THR A 52 -13.49 -8.23 20.74
CA THR A 52 -14.18 -7.06 21.32
C THR A 52 -15.25 -6.47 20.42
N ASP A 53 -15.18 -6.69 19.10
CA ASP A 53 -16.03 -6.04 18.09
C ASP A 53 -15.95 -4.49 18.11
N ASP A 54 -14.85 -3.94 18.63
CA ASP A 54 -14.62 -2.49 18.68
C ASP A 54 -13.66 -2.05 17.54
N LEU A 55 -14.07 -1.05 16.77
CA LEU A 55 -13.28 -0.50 15.66
C LEU A 55 -12.00 0.20 16.14
N THR A 56 -11.96 0.64 17.41
CA THR A 56 -10.78 1.24 18.04
C THR A 56 -9.69 0.22 18.37
N ASP A 57 -10.05 -1.07 18.41
CA ASP A 57 -9.14 -2.19 18.68
C ASP A 57 -8.55 -2.81 17.38
N THR A 58 -8.69 -2.13 16.24
CA THR A 58 -8.16 -2.60 14.95
C THR A 58 -7.67 -1.46 14.07
N VAL A 59 -7.15 -1.81 12.89
CA VAL A 59 -6.87 -0.83 11.84
C VAL A 59 -8.13 -0.60 11.01
N HIS A 60 -8.62 0.63 10.99
CA HIS A 60 -9.70 1.03 10.09
C HIS A 60 -9.20 1.04 8.63
N TYR A 61 -9.49 -0.02 7.87
CA TYR A 61 -9.07 -0.14 6.46
C TYR A 61 -9.59 1.01 5.58
N GLY A 62 -10.75 1.60 5.86
CA GLY A 62 -11.22 2.82 5.18
C GLY A 62 -10.30 4.04 5.35
N GLU A 63 -9.65 4.22 6.51
CA GLU A 63 -8.65 5.28 6.68
C GLU A 63 -7.37 4.99 5.89
N VAL A 64 -6.96 3.71 5.85
CA VAL A 64 -5.84 3.25 5.01
C VAL A 64 -6.14 3.55 3.54
N PHE A 65 -7.33 3.16 3.04
CA PHE A 65 -7.79 3.46 1.68
C PHE A 65 -7.70 4.95 1.36
N ASN A 66 -8.19 5.82 2.25
CA ASN A 66 -8.17 7.27 2.04
C ASN A 66 -6.74 7.83 1.99
N LYS A 67 -5.82 7.31 2.80
CA LYS A 67 -4.39 7.68 2.76
C LYS A 67 -3.75 7.26 1.44
N VAL A 68 -4.00 6.03 0.99
CA VAL A 68 -3.51 5.55 -0.32
C VAL A 68 -4.06 6.42 -1.44
N LYS A 69 -5.38 6.65 -1.47
CA LYS A 69 -6.04 7.51 -2.45
C LYS A 69 -5.38 8.88 -2.55
N TYR A 70 -5.20 9.55 -1.41
CA TYR A 70 -4.56 10.85 -1.36
C TYR A 70 -3.15 10.84 -1.96
N ARG A 71 -2.33 9.83 -1.62
CA ARG A 71 -0.97 9.73 -2.17
C ARG A 71 -0.94 9.45 -3.66
N VAL A 72 -1.87 8.66 -4.19
CA VAL A 72 -1.92 8.35 -5.62
C VAL A 72 -2.45 9.53 -6.43
N GLU A 73 -3.52 10.18 -5.97
CA GLU A 73 -4.23 11.21 -6.74
C GLU A 73 -3.59 12.60 -6.61
N ALA A 74 -3.05 12.96 -5.44
CA ALA A 74 -2.62 14.33 -5.16
C ALA A 74 -1.09 14.55 -5.16
N CYS A 75 -0.29 13.48 -5.11
CA CYS A 75 1.17 13.59 -4.98
C CYS A 75 1.88 12.96 -6.18
N PRO A 76 2.15 13.73 -7.26
CA PRO A 76 2.88 13.19 -8.40
C PRO A 76 4.35 12.95 -8.03
N PHE A 77 4.77 11.69 -8.05
CA PHE A 77 6.17 11.28 -7.97
C PHE A 77 6.71 10.92 -9.36
N SER A 78 8.04 10.79 -9.48
CA SER A 78 8.62 10.21 -10.70
C SER A 78 8.57 8.68 -10.73
N LEU A 79 8.48 8.04 -9.56
CA LEU A 79 8.69 6.61 -9.38
C LEU A 79 7.59 5.99 -8.49
N ILE A 80 7.13 4.79 -8.86
CA ILE A 80 6.13 4.04 -8.08
C ILE A 80 6.73 3.48 -6.80
N GLU A 81 8.05 3.27 -6.77
CA GLU A 81 8.83 2.89 -5.60
C GLU A 81 8.75 3.95 -4.51
N LYS A 82 8.90 5.23 -4.89
CA LYS A 82 8.79 6.35 -3.95
C LYS A 82 7.36 6.49 -3.42
N LEU A 83 6.37 6.33 -4.31
CA LEU A 83 4.96 6.34 -3.94
C LEU A 83 4.66 5.23 -2.91
N ALA A 84 5.04 3.99 -3.20
CA ALA A 84 4.86 2.85 -2.31
C ALA A 84 5.54 3.08 -0.95
N GLN A 85 6.80 3.53 -0.97
CA GLN A 85 7.58 3.80 0.23
C GLN A 85 6.94 4.88 1.12
N ILE A 86 6.36 5.94 0.54
CA ILE A 86 5.66 6.99 1.29
C ILE A 86 4.34 6.50 1.86
N ILE A 87 3.57 5.70 1.11
CA ILE A 87 2.34 5.08 1.61
C ILE A 87 2.65 4.20 2.84
N VAL A 88 3.70 3.38 2.77
CA VAL A 88 4.13 2.56 3.92
C VAL A 88 4.50 3.44 5.11
N SER A 89 5.26 4.52 4.90
CA SER A 89 5.59 5.48 5.97
C SER A 89 4.35 6.09 6.64
N ASP A 90 3.34 6.46 5.85
CA ASP A 90 2.09 7.01 6.39
C ASP A 90 1.31 5.99 7.21
N ILE A 91 1.27 4.73 6.74
CA ILE A 91 0.64 3.62 7.46
C ILE A 91 1.34 3.41 8.80
N PHE A 92 2.68 3.33 8.81
CA PHE A 92 3.40 3.14 10.06
C PHE A 92 3.25 4.31 11.02
N THR A 93 3.22 5.55 10.52
CA THR A 93 2.98 6.74 11.34
C THR A 93 1.58 6.71 11.98
N SER A 94 0.57 6.27 11.22
CA SER A 94 -0.84 6.38 11.62
C SER A 94 -1.32 5.20 12.45
N PHE A 95 -0.77 4.00 12.24
CA PHE A 95 -1.30 2.75 12.81
C PHE A 95 -0.22 1.98 13.56
N GLN A 96 0.02 2.33 14.82
CA GLN A 96 1.10 1.76 15.65
C GLN A 96 1.02 0.23 15.80
N VAL A 97 -0.19 -0.33 15.77
CA VAL A 97 -0.42 -1.79 15.87
C VAL A 97 0.12 -2.58 14.67
N VAL A 98 0.28 -1.93 13.50
CA VAL A 98 0.81 -2.58 12.28
C VAL A 98 2.31 -2.84 12.44
N GLN A 99 2.72 -4.10 12.32
CA GLN A 99 4.10 -4.55 12.52
C GLN A 99 4.88 -4.70 11.22
N ALA A 100 4.18 -5.00 10.12
CA ALA A 100 4.76 -5.02 8.78
C ALA A 100 3.69 -4.65 7.75
N VAL A 101 4.16 -4.22 6.59
CA VAL A 101 3.32 -3.88 5.43
C VAL A 101 3.92 -4.56 4.21
N ASP A 102 3.09 -5.30 3.47
CA ASP A 102 3.36 -5.68 2.08
C ASP A 102 2.45 -4.83 1.19
N ILE A 103 3.05 -4.02 0.31
CA ILE A 103 2.33 -3.18 -0.63
C ILE A 103 2.75 -3.54 -2.05
N THR A 104 1.77 -3.73 -2.93
CA THR A 104 1.99 -3.83 -4.37
C THR A 104 1.29 -2.68 -5.07
N ILE A 105 2.01 -1.98 -5.95
CA ILE A 105 1.44 -0.95 -6.83
C ILE A 105 1.67 -1.39 -8.27
N ARG A 106 0.59 -1.46 -9.06
CA ARG A 106 0.62 -1.82 -10.46
C ARG A 106 0.04 -0.71 -11.34
N LYS A 107 0.58 -0.59 -12.55
CA LYS A 107 0.13 0.24 -13.65
C LYS A 107 -0.33 -0.70 -14.79
N PRO A 108 -1.64 -0.88 -14.97
CA PRO A 108 -2.18 -1.67 -16.09
C PRO A 108 -1.78 -1.08 -17.45
N ASP A 109 -1.73 0.25 -17.54
CA ASP A 109 -1.45 1.00 -18.77
C ASP A 109 -0.03 1.58 -18.80
N ALA A 110 0.95 0.86 -18.22
CA ALA A 110 2.34 1.31 -18.20
C ALA A 110 2.85 1.61 -19.62
N PRO A 111 3.69 2.65 -19.82
CA PRO A 111 4.09 3.08 -21.16
C PRO A 111 5.21 2.22 -21.76
N VAL A 112 4.94 0.93 -21.90
CA VAL A 112 5.85 -0.09 -22.44
C VAL A 112 5.19 -0.72 -23.67
N SER A 113 5.95 -0.87 -24.75
CA SER A 113 5.44 -1.55 -25.94
C SER A 113 5.35 -3.06 -25.70
N GLY A 114 4.17 -3.65 -25.92
CA GLY A 114 3.92 -5.09 -25.76
C GLY A 114 2.56 -5.36 -25.13
N SER A 115 2.25 -6.64 -24.93
CA SER A 115 1.04 -7.09 -24.22
C SER A 115 1.42 -7.58 -22.84
N PHE A 116 0.75 -7.07 -21.82
CA PHE A 116 0.93 -7.44 -20.42
C PHE A 116 -0.34 -7.06 -19.65
N ASP A 117 -0.54 -7.65 -18.47
CA ASP A 117 -1.68 -7.31 -17.61
C ASP A 117 -1.40 -6.06 -16.78
N ALA A 118 -0.20 -5.97 -16.18
CA ALA A 118 0.30 -4.77 -15.54
C ALA A 118 1.82 -4.83 -15.29
N MET A 119 2.45 -3.67 -15.13
CA MET A 119 3.80 -3.52 -14.57
C MET A 119 3.71 -2.95 -13.15
N GLY A 120 4.64 -3.27 -12.24
CA GLY A 120 4.50 -2.79 -10.87
C GLY A 120 5.71 -3.00 -9.96
N VAL A 121 5.58 -2.54 -8.72
CA VAL A 121 6.53 -2.76 -7.62
C VAL A 121 5.82 -3.42 -6.45
N SER A 122 6.53 -4.29 -5.74
CA SER A 122 6.14 -4.83 -4.43
C SER A 122 7.18 -4.45 -3.39
N LEU A 123 6.76 -3.91 -2.25
CA LEU A 123 7.63 -3.62 -1.12
C LEU A 123 7.11 -4.34 0.11
N PHE A 124 8.02 -5.06 0.78
CA PHE A 124 7.80 -5.52 2.14
C PHE A 124 8.64 -4.68 3.10
N ARG A 125 8.04 -4.15 4.16
CA ARG A 125 8.73 -3.39 5.21
C ARG A 125 8.24 -3.82 6.58
N GLU A 126 9.16 -3.85 7.54
CA GLU A 126 8.86 -4.11 8.94
C GLU A 126 9.04 -2.82 9.75
N ARG A 127 8.16 -2.59 10.73
CA ARG A 127 8.17 -1.37 11.55
C ARG A 127 9.53 -1.12 12.23
N ARG A 128 10.23 -2.18 12.66
CA ARG A 128 11.56 -2.08 13.28
C ARG A 128 12.61 -1.32 12.46
N GLU A 129 12.40 -1.18 11.15
CA GLU A 129 13.26 -0.38 10.26
C GLU A 129 13.01 1.13 10.39
N TYR A 130 11.96 1.54 11.11
CA TYR A 130 11.48 2.93 11.25
C TYR A 130 11.58 3.47 12.68
N ASP A 131 11.74 2.62 13.69
CA ASP A 131 11.86 3.01 15.10
C ASP A 131 13.28 3.48 15.47
N VAL A 132 13.96 4.20 14.57
CA VAL A 132 15.33 4.73 14.78
C VAL A 132 15.31 6.12 15.43
#